data_AF-A0A1Y4SUX7-F1
#
_entry.id   AF-A0A1Y4SUX7-F1
#
_cell.length_a   1.000
_cell.length_b   1.000
_cell.length_c   1.000
_cell.angle_alpha   90.00
_cell.angle_beta   90.00
_cell.angle_gamma   90.00
#
_symmetry.space_group_name_H-M   'P 1'
#
loop_
_entity.id
_entity.type
_entity.pdbx_description
1 polymer ?
#
loop_
_entity_poly.entity_id
_entity_poly.type
_entity_poly.pdbx_seq_one_letter_code
_entity_poly.pdbx_strand_id
1 'polypeptide(L)' 'MLNENMIDVAEMIGSSYRQLQRVLRYFIKQEYMKKIDKGKYMILDFKSLQELGKDLYHI' A
#
# COMPACT_ATOMS: atom_id res chain seq x y z
N MET A 1 19.22 -2.75 -8.33
CA MET A 1 17.87 -2.20 -8.07
C MET A 1 17.00 -3.38 -7.66
N LEU A 2 16.51 -3.43 -6.42
CA LEU A 2 15.51 -4.43 -6.05
C LEU A 2 14.28 -4.17 -6.93
N ASN A 3 14.03 -5.06 -7.88
CA ASN A 3 12.69 -5.19 -8.46
C ASN A 3 11.82 -5.77 -7.34
N GLU A 4 11.33 -4.92 -6.44
CA GLU A 4 10.39 -5.33 -5.40
C GLU A 4 9.13 -5.83 -6.10
N ASN A 5 9.05 -7.14 -6.27
CA ASN A 5 7.88 -7.77 -6.82
C ASN A 5 6.77 -7.57 -5.79
N MET A 6 5.62 -7.07 -6.23
CA MET A 6 4.47 -6.85 -5.34
C MET A 6 3.98 -8.16 -4.68
N ILE A 7 4.41 -9.30 -5.20
CA ILE A 7 4.26 -10.61 -4.55
C ILE A 7 5.08 -10.66 -3.25
N ASP A 8 6.37 -10.34 -3.31
CA ASP A 8 7.27 -10.31 -2.15
C ASP A 8 6.77 -9.33 -1.09
N VAL A 9 6.26 -8.16 -1.51
CA VAL A 9 5.63 -7.19 -0.59
C VAL A 9 4.42 -7.79 0.11
N ALA A 10 3.57 -8.52 -0.62
CA ALA A 10 2.40 -9.15 -0.03
C ALA A 10 2.81 -10.24 0.98
N GLU A 11 3.83 -11.04 0.66
CA GLU A 11 4.39 -12.07 1.54
C GLU A 11 4.99 -11.47 2.82
N MET A 12 5.78 -10.39 2.70
CA MET A 12 6.40 -9.70 3.85
C MET A 12 5.37 -9.19 4.86
N ILE A 13 4.19 -8.75 4.40
CA ILE A 13 3.12 -8.26 5.27
C ILE A 13 2.09 -9.34 5.64
N GLY A 14 2.37 -10.61 5.34
CA GLY A 14 1.48 -11.73 5.67
C GLY A 14 0.14 -11.70 4.95
N SER A 15 0.09 -11.13 3.74
CA SER A 15 -1.14 -11.00 2.94
C SER A 15 -1.03 -11.71 1.59
N SER A 16 -2.17 -12.05 0.99
CA SER A 16 -2.18 -12.47 -0.40
C SER A 16 -1.98 -11.29 -1.34
N TYR A 17 -1.34 -11.53 -2.50
CA TYR A 17 -1.21 -10.52 -3.56
C TYR A 17 -2.56 -9.88 -3.95
N ARG A 18 -3.66 -10.65 -3.93
CA ARG A 18 -5.01 -10.14 -4.19
C ARG A 18 -5.50 -9.16 -3.12
N GLN A 19 -5.20 -9.41 -1.84
CA GLN A 19 -5.54 -8.49 -0.75
C GLN A 19 -4.76 -7.20 -0.89
N LEU A 20 -3.43 -7.27 -1.10
CA LEU A 20 -2.59 -6.10 -1.36
C LEU A 20 -3.14 -5.27 -2.52
N GLN A 21 -3.48 -5.90 -3.65
CA GLN A 21 -4.08 -5.20 -4.78
C GLN A 21 -5.40 -4.51 -4.46
N ARG A 22 -6.26 -5.10 -3.61
CA ARG A 22 -7.53 -4.48 -3.18
C ARG A 22 -7.27 -3.23 -2.35
N VAL A 23 -6.31 -3.27 -1.43
CA VAL A 23 -5.92 -2.14 -0.60
C VAL A 23 -5.32 -1.01 -1.44
N LEU A 24 -4.39 -1.33 -2.35
CA LEU A 24 -3.80 -0.32 -3.24
C LEU A 24 -4.85 0.37 -4.12
N ARG A 25 -5.84 -0.38 -4.65
CA ARG A 25 -6.98 0.22 -5.37
C ARG A 25 -7.84 1.11 -4.49
N TYR A 26 -8.05 0.70 -3.24
CA TYR A 26 -8.78 1.52 -2.27
C TYR A 26 -8.03 2.83 -1.99
N PHE A 27 -6.72 2.79 -1.74
CA PHE A 27 -5.92 4.00 -1.50
C PHE A 27 -5.90 4.95 -2.70
N ILE A 28 -5.90 4.42 -3.92
CA ILE A 28 -6.06 5.24 -5.13
C ILE A 28 -7.44 5.89 -5.19
N LYS A 29 -8.50 5.12 -4.89
CA LYS A 29 -9.88 5.66 -4.88
C LYS A 29 -10.08 6.74 -3.82
N GLN A 30 -9.39 6.66 -2.69
CA GLN A 30 -9.42 7.68 -1.64
C GLN A 30 -8.45 8.83 -1.87
N GLU A 31 -7.76 8.85 -3.02
CA GLU A 31 -6.80 9.90 -3.39
C GLU A 31 -5.59 10.03 -2.44
N TYR A 32 -5.31 9.00 -1.63
CA TYR A 32 -4.11 8.96 -0.79
C TYR A 32 -2.83 8.79 -1.61
N MET A 33 -2.96 8.15 -2.77
CA MET A 33 -1.87 7.87 -3.69
C MET A 33 -2.38 7.74 -5.12
N LYS A 34 -1.48 7.83 -6.10
CA LYS A 34 -1.76 7.51 -7.50
C LYS A 34 -0.76 6.50 -8.04
N LYS A 35 -1.19 5.69 -8.99
CA LYS A 35 -0.29 4.81 -9.75
C LYS A 35 0.39 5.62 -10.84
N ILE A 36 1.72 5.52 -10.93
CA ILE A 36 2.52 6.21 -11.96
C ILE A 36 3.10 5.24 -12.98
N ASP A 37 3.31 3.97 -12.60
CA ASP A 37 3.82 2.92 -13.47
C ASP A 37 3.45 1.53 -12.89
N LYS A 38 3.80 0.44 -13.57
CA LYS A 38 3.68 -0.93 -13.04
C LYS A 38 4.50 -1.06 -11.75
N GLY A 39 3.80 -1.28 -10.64
CA GLY A 39 4.42 -1.42 -9.32
C GLY A 39 4.94 -0.11 -8.71
N LYS A 40 4.74 1.05 -9.37
CA LYS A 40 5.18 2.34 -8.82
C LYS A 40 3.99 3.22 -8.51
N TYR A 41 4.05 3.82 -7.33
CA TYR A 41 2.99 4.67 -6.81
C TYR A 41 3.61 5.95 -6.25
N MET A 42 2.87 7.05 -6.37
CA MET A 42 3.20 8.34 -5.78
C MET A 42 2.21 8.62 -4.66
N ILE A 43 2.72 8.94 -3.48
CA ILE A 43 1.91 9.36 -2.33
C ILE A 43 1.44 10.79 -2.60
N LEU A 44 0.13 11.02 -2.38
CA LEU A 44 -0.51 12.33 -2.50
C LEU A 44 -0.84 12.89 -1.12
N ASP A 45 -1.27 12.03 -0.19
CA ASP A 45 -1.57 12.39 1.20
C ASP A 45 -0.88 11.42 2.16
N PHE A 46 0.32 11.82 2.59
CA PHE A 46 1.11 11.04 3.53
C PHE A 46 0.45 10.98 4.92
N LYS A 47 -0.22 12.05 5.35
CA LYS A 47 -0.80 12.14 6.69
C LYS A 47 -1.93 11.13 6.84
N SER A 48 -2.84 11.06 5.87
CA SER A 48 -3.93 10.09 5.90
C SER A 48 -3.43 8.64 5.87
N LEU A 49 -2.38 8.33 5.09
CA LEU A 49 -1.74 7.01 5.11
C LEU A 49 -1.11 6.69 6.47
N GLN A 50 -0.46 7.65 7.10
CA GLN A 50 0.13 7.49 8.43
C GLN A 50 -0.95 7.24 9.48
N GLU A 51 -2.07 7.94 9.44
CA GLU A 51 -3.21 7.71 10.33
C GLU A 51 -3.79 6.30 10.17
N LEU A 52 -3.91 5.80 8.94
CA LEU A 52 -4.37 4.42 8.65
C LEU A 52 -3.40 3.35 9.16
N GLY A 53 -2.11 3.67 9.22
CA GLY A 53 -1.06 2.77 9.70
C GLY A 53 -0.83 2.84 11.21
N LYS A 54 -1.53 3.71 11.95
CA LYS A 54 -1.48 3.70 13.41
C LYS A 54 -2.02 2.37 13.92
N ASP A 55 -1.28 1.75 14.82
CA ASP A 55 -1.65 0.48 15.44
C ASP A 55 -3.07 0.54 16.02
N LEU A 56 -3.89 -0.46 15.67
CA LEU A 56 -5.16 -0.72 16.35
C LEU A 56 -4.93 -1.34 17.75
N TYR A 57 -3.73 -1.84 18.00
CA TYR A 57 -3.32 -2.41 19.28
C TYR A 57 -2.51 -1.37 20.06
N HIS A 58 -3.21 -0.48 20.75
CA HIS A 58 -2.61 0.23 21.87
C HIS A 58 -2.28 -0.80 22.97
N ILE A 59 -1.00 -1.13 23.13
CA ILE A 59 -0.47 -1.85 24.31
C ILE A 59 -0.18 -0.82 25.40
#